data_AF-A0A023GMB0-F1
#
_entry.id   AF-A0A023GMB0-F1
#
_cell.length_a   1.000
_cell.length_b   1.000
_cell.length_c   1.000
_cell.angle_alpha   90.00
_cell.angle_beta   90.00
_cell.angle_gamma   90.00
#
_symmetry.space_group_name_H-M   'P 1'
#
loop_
_entity.id
_entity.type
_entity.pdbx_description
1 polymer ?
#
loop_
_entity_poly.entity_id
_entity_poly.type
_entity_poly.pdbx_seq_one_letter_code
_entity_poly.pdbx_strand_id
1 'polypeptide(L)'
;HTRCVANARGANVPIVVAINKVDKPGADIEHVKRGLMAYGIQMDDEGGDTQYGTNLDKLVETIMTQAALMEIKADPKGLVEGVVIESTTDQHRGKLSTALVQRGTLRRGAYLVAGESWAKVRGMFDEWGKPVQNAPPGTPVQVIGWKSLPSAGDVIIEVESEKRARQVVEWRESQVRAEKDMEEYKAIQKKVQQHLEKYRAELEERRAMGLRKKRKRLTNREKEFTVDDTPCLPIIVKGDVDGSVEAVLDLLDTYHSHQNCRLDIIHYGVGPVSESDVELVQPFNGIVYAFHVPVSSAAKEAAEEGNVDIRTYNVIYHLIDDIKKELGKRLPLLDEEEIHGEALVQQEFVVTEGKKKVPVAGCKCTKGMLRKNALYKVVRDEKTIHSGPLASMRHLKNEVDTIKKDVECGLMLQDASVRFQHGDILVCYTMKQVPQETDWDPGF
;
A
#
# COMPACT_ATOMS: atom_id res chain seq x y z
N HIS A 1 -2.96 -12.22 18.94
CA HIS A 1 -3.41 -13.48 19.57
C HIS A 1 -4.60 -14.10 18.84
N THR A 2 -5.67 -13.35 18.59
CA THR A 2 -6.87 -13.81 17.86
C THR A 2 -6.58 -14.41 16.50
N ARG A 3 -5.75 -13.75 15.69
CA ARG A 3 -5.34 -14.24 14.36
C ARG A 3 -4.56 -15.56 14.43
N CYS A 4 -3.69 -15.74 15.43
CA CYS A 4 -2.93 -16.98 15.62
C CYS A 4 -3.84 -18.17 15.97
N VAL A 5 -4.82 -17.95 16.86
CA VAL A 5 -5.81 -18.98 17.23
C VAL A 5 -6.69 -19.35 16.05
N ALA A 6 -7.15 -18.34 15.29
CA ALA A 6 -7.95 -18.56 14.09
C ALA A 6 -7.17 -19.38 13.03
N ASN A 7 -5.90 -19.05 12.78
CA ASN A 7 -5.06 -19.78 11.84
C ASN A 7 -4.85 -21.23 12.26
N ALA A 8 -4.51 -21.48 13.53
CA ALA A 8 -4.28 -22.83 14.04
C ALA A 8 -5.54 -23.71 13.95
N ARG A 9 -6.72 -23.14 14.27
CA ARG A 9 -8.00 -23.83 14.12
C ARG A 9 -8.38 -24.08 12.67
N GLY A 10 -8.20 -23.09 11.80
CA GLY A 10 -8.47 -23.23 10.36
C GLY A 10 -7.60 -24.33 9.73
N ALA A 11 -6.37 -24.50 10.21
CA ALA A 11 -5.45 -25.54 9.80
C ALA A 11 -5.65 -26.88 10.52
N ASN A 12 -6.58 -26.97 11.49
CA ASN A 12 -6.80 -28.14 12.34
C ASN A 12 -5.51 -28.66 13.03
N VAL A 13 -4.67 -27.73 13.50
CA VAL A 13 -3.41 -28.03 14.17
C VAL A 13 -3.61 -27.97 15.69
N PRO A 14 -3.14 -28.97 16.47
CA PRO A 14 -3.20 -28.92 17.91
C PRO A 14 -2.46 -27.72 18.50
N ILE A 15 -3.05 -27.09 19.51
CA ILE A 15 -2.52 -25.87 20.13
C ILE A 15 -1.92 -26.23 21.49
N VAL A 16 -0.71 -25.76 21.75
CA VAL A 16 -0.10 -25.76 23.09
C VAL A 16 0.11 -24.31 23.52
N VAL A 17 -0.32 -23.97 24.73
CA VAL A 17 -0.27 -22.58 25.23
C VAL A 17 0.90 -22.39 26.17
N ALA A 18 1.84 -21.51 25.79
CA ALA A 18 2.93 -21.10 26.67
C ALA A 18 2.61 -19.73 27.31
N ILE A 19 2.41 -19.70 28.63
CA ILE A 19 2.18 -18.45 29.36
C ILE A 19 3.54 -17.88 29.79
N ASN A 20 3.91 -16.76 29.19
CA ASN A 20 5.20 -16.10 29.41
C ASN A 20 5.10 -14.96 30.45
N LYS A 21 6.25 -14.48 30.94
CA LYS A 21 6.40 -13.34 31.88
C LYS A 21 5.73 -13.57 33.25
N VAL A 22 5.76 -14.82 33.74
CA VAL A 22 5.20 -15.23 35.04
C VAL A 22 6.02 -14.68 36.23
N ASP A 23 7.24 -14.23 35.97
CA ASP A 23 8.16 -13.60 36.92
C ASP A 23 7.73 -12.17 37.33
N LYS A 24 6.84 -11.53 36.56
CA LYS A 24 6.45 -10.14 36.84
C LYS A 24 5.48 -10.06 38.01
N PRO A 25 5.61 -9.03 38.89
CA PRO A 25 4.77 -8.89 40.08
C PRO A 25 3.28 -8.63 39.80
N GLY A 26 2.91 -8.36 38.54
CA GLY A 26 1.51 -8.22 38.08
C GLY A 26 1.06 -9.33 37.13
N ALA A 27 1.78 -10.45 37.06
CA ALA A 27 1.40 -11.58 36.22
C ALA A 27 0.20 -12.32 36.84
N ASP A 28 -0.92 -12.35 36.13
CA ASP A 28 -2.13 -13.08 36.52
C ASP A 28 -2.43 -14.17 35.49
N ILE A 29 -2.13 -15.42 35.85
CA ILE A 29 -2.35 -16.59 35.01
C ILE A 29 -3.85 -16.83 34.80
N GLU A 30 -4.66 -16.63 35.83
CA GLU A 30 -6.11 -16.87 35.80
C GLU A 30 -6.82 -15.85 34.91
N HIS A 31 -6.31 -14.63 34.82
CA HIS A 31 -6.77 -13.66 33.82
C HIS A 31 -6.51 -14.14 32.38
N VAL A 32 -5.32 -14.67 32.09
CA VAL A 32 -4.96 -15.19 30.77
C VAL A 32 -5.84 -16.39 30.39
N LYS A 33 -6.07 -17.32 31.33
CA LYS A 33 -6.97 -18.48 31.13
C LYS A 33 -8.38 -18.05 30.77
N ARG A 34 -8.98 -17.14 31.56
CA ARG A 34 -10.32 -16.59 31.27
C ARG A 34 -10.38 -15.89 29.90
N GLY A 35 -9.33 -15.17 29.54
CA GLY A 35 -9.23 -14.54 28.21
C GLY A 35 -9.22 -15.57 27.08
N LEU A 36 -8.49 -16.68 27.24
CA LEU A 36 -8.41 -17.76 26.26
C LEU A 36 -9.71 -18.57 26.16
N MET A 37 -10.41 -18.76 27.27
CA MET A 37 -11.75 -19.35 27.29
C MET A 37 -12.75 -18.55 26.46
N ALA A 38 -12.69 -17.22 26.47
CA ALA A 38 -13.54 -16.37 25.63
C ALA A 38 -13.32 -16.64 24.13
N TYR A 39 -12.14 -17.11 23.74
CA TYR A 39 -11.82 -17.54 22.38
C TYR A 39 -12.08 -19.04 22.16
N GLY A 40 -12.66 -19.75 23.12
CA GLY A 40 -12.96 -21.18 23.06
C GLY A 40 -11.75 -22.09 23.25
N ILE A 41 -10.64 -21.58 23.78
CA ILE A 41 -9.49 -22.41 24.18
C ILE A 41 -9.67 -22.72 25.67
N GLN A 42 -10.03 -23.96 25.97
CA GLN A 42 -10.18 -24.45 27.34
C GLN A 42 -8.95 -25.29 27.71
N MET A 43 -8.38 -25.00 28.88
CA MET A 43 -7.16 -25.63 29.37
C MET A 43 -7.46 -26.99 30.00
N ASP A 44 -6.45 -27.86 30.02
CA ASP A 44 -6.53 -29.21 30.60
C ASP A 44 -6.97 -29.23 32.07
N ASP A 45 -6.49 -28.28 32.89
CA ASP A 45 -6.88 -28.17 34.29
C ASP A 45 -8.36 -27.76 34.52
N GLU A 46 -9.00 -27.20 33.49
CA GLU A 46 -10.43 -26.84 33.49
C GLU A 46 -11.27 -27.85 32.69
N GLY A 47 -10.70 -29.00 32.33
CA GLY A 47 -11.37 -30.08 31.59
C GLY A 47 -11.45 -29.88 30.08
N GLY A 48 -10.57 -29.05 29.50
CA GLY A 48 -10.40 -28.91 28.06
C GLY A 48 -9.23 -29.75 27.51
N ASP A 49 -9.06 -29.75 26.19
CA ASP A 49 -8.01 -30.56 25.53
C ASP A 49 -6.68 -29.79 25.33
N THR A 50 -6.64 -28.50 25.68
CA THR A 50 -5.46 -27.66 25.40
C THR A 50 -4.47 -27.74 26.55
N GLN A 51 -3.28 -28.29 26.27
CA GLN A 51 -2.22 -28.32 27.26
C GLN A 51 -1.49 -26.97 27.36
N TYR A 52 -1.00 -26.63 28.55
CA TYR A 52 -0.27 -25.38 28.79
C TYR A 52 1.01 -25.56 29.62
N GLY A 53 1.99 -24.70 29.35
CA GLY A 53 3.26 -24.63 30.09
C GLY A 53 3.53 -23.22 30.62
N THR A 54 3.98 -23.12 31.87
CA THR A 54 4.38 -21.84 32.50
C THR A 54 5.90 -21.61 32.47
N ASN A 55 6.67 -22.70 32.38
CA ASN A 55 8.14 -22.71 32.38
C ASN A 55 8.64 -23.58 31.22
N LEU A 56 9.91 -23.43 30.86
CA LEU A 56 10.52 -24.15 29.74
C LEU A 56 10.45 -25.68 29.91
N ASP A 57 10.81 -26.20 31.08
CA ASP A 57 10.81 -27.65 31.33
C ASP A 57 9.42 -28.25 31.16
N LYS A 58 8.41 -27.63 31.78
CA LYS A 58 7.00 -28.03 31.63
C LYS A 58 6.54 -27.94 30.19
N LEU A 59 6.94 -26.89 29.46
CA LEU A 59 6.56 -26.72 28.06
C LEU A 59 7.17 -27.83 27.18
N VAL A 60 8.41 -28.21 27.42
CA VAL A 60 9.06 -29.32 26.70
C VAL A 60 8.35 -30.64 26.99
N GLU A 61 8.06 -30.95 28.25
CA GLU A 61 7.28 -32.15 28.63
C GLU A 61 5.90 -32.16 27.97
N THR A 62 5.23 -31.01 27.94
CA THR A 62 3.92 -30.83 27.31
C THR A 62 3.98 -31.10 25.81
N ILE A 63 4.94 -30.49 25.09
CA ILE A 63 5.14 -30.71 23.65
C ILE A 63 5.44 -32.19 23.35
N MET A 64 6.27 -32.83 24.16
CA MET A 64 6.60 -34.25 23.99
C MET A 64 5.37 -35.15 24.22
N THR A 65 4.55 -34.84 25.24
CA THR A 65 3.30 -35.55 25.53
C THR A 65 2.32 -35.41 24.38
N GLN A 66 2.13 -34.19 23.89
CA GLN A 66 1.25 -33.91 22.74
C GLN A 66 1.74 -34.62 21.47
N ALA A 67 3.05 -34.59 21.19
CA ALA A 67 3.63 -35.28 20.05
C ALA A 67 3.45 -36.81 20.12
N ALA A 68 3.53 -37.39 21.32
CA ALA A 68 3.25 -38.81 21.54
C ALA A 68 1.77 -39.16 21.29
N LEU A 69 0.84 -38.29 21.74
CA LEU A 69 -0.60 -38.45 21.48
C LEU A 69 -0.94 -38.38 19.98
N MET A 70 -0.22 -37.55 19.23
CA MET A 70 -0.41 -37.41 17.77
C MET A 70 0.10 -38.61 16.96
N GLU A 71 0.87 -39.53 17.57
CA GLU A 71 1.52 -40.65 16.88
C GLU A 71 2.18 -40.27 15.55
N ILE A 72 2.99 -39.19 15.55
CA ILE A 72 3.59 -38.64 14.34
C ILE A 72 4.43 -39.71 13.64
N LYS A 73 4.12 -39.99 12.38
CA LYS A 73 4.78 -41.01 11.54
C LYS A 73 5.33 -40.34 10.28
N ALA A 74 6.48 -40.81 9.83
CA ALA A 74 7.07 -40.40 8.56
C ALA A 74 7.73 -41.61 7.88
N ASP A 75 7.69 -41.64 6.55
CA ASP A 75 8.39 -42.66 5.77
C ASP A 75 9.76 -42.13 5.31
N PRO A 76 10.89 -42.66 5.82
CA PRO A 76 12.22 -42.20 5.43
C PRO A 76 12.73 -42.82 4.12
N LYS A 77 12.08 -43.85 3.59
CA LYS A 77 12.58 -44.63 2.42
C LYS A 77 12.02 -44.15 1.08
N GLY A 78 10.83 -43.55 1.08
CA GLY A 78 10.19 -43.02 -0.12
C GLY A 78 10.92 -41.83 -0.75
N LEU A 79 10.39 -41.38 -1.89
CA LEU A 79 10.80 -40.13 -2.53
C LEU A 79 10.54 -38.95 -1.59
N VAL A 80 11.36 -37.91 -1.74
CA VAL A 80 11.24 -36.73 -0.90
C VAL A 80 9.99 -35.94 -1.23
N GLU A 81 9.26 -35.63 -0.17
CA GLU A 81 8.22 -34.62 -0.15
C GLU A 81 8.54 -33.64 0.97
N GLY A 82 8.37 -32.35 0.71
CA GLY A 82 8.63 -31.31 1.67
C GLY A 82 7.92 -30.03 1.33
N VAL A 83 8.15 -29.00 2.13
CA VAL A 83 7.58 -27.67 1.91
C VAL A 83 8.70 -26.64 2.00
N VAL A 84 8.64 -25.63 1.13
CA VAL A 84 9.52 -24.46 1.21
C VAL A 84 9.06 -23.59 2.37
N ILE A 85 9.94 -23.37 3.34
CA ILE A 85 9.69 -22.42 4.43
C ILE A 85 9.95 -21.01 3.93
N GLU A 86 11.16 -20.78 3.40
CA GLU A 86 11.62 -19.48 2.92
C GLU A 86 12.58 -19.65 1.74
N SER A 87 12.61 -18.65 0.87
CA SER A 87 13.52 -18.57 -0.28
C SER A 87 14.32 -17.28 -0.23
N THR A 88 15.61 -17.36 -0.53
CA THR A 88 16.53 -16.22 -0.50
C THR A 88 17.58 -16.31 -1.61
N THR A 89 18.20 -15.17 -1.94
CA THR A 89 19.28 -15.10 -2.93
C THR A 89 20.56 -14.62 -2.26
N ASP A 90 21.59 -15.47 -2.32
CA ASP A 90 22.93 -15.14 -1.88
C ASP A 90 23.86 -14.94 -3.09
N GLN A 91 24.78 -13.97 -3.00
CA GLN A 91 25.68 -13.63 -4.11
C GLN A 91 26.66 -14.75 -4.47
N HIS A 92 27.11 -15.54 -3.49
CA HIS A 92 28.13 -16.57 -3.68
C HIS A 92 27.50 -17.96 -3.89
N ARG A 93 26.42 -18.23 -3.16
CA ARG A 93 25.73 -19.52 -3.15
C ARG A 93 24.62 -19.60 -4.20
N GLY A 94 24.17 -18.46 -4.71
CA GLY A 94 23.06 -18.34 -5.65
C GLY A 94 21.71 -18.42 -4.95
N LYS A 95 20.72 -19.01 -5.64
CA LYS A 95 19.36 -19.18 -5.13
C LYS A 95 19.31 -20.29 -4.09
N LEU A 96 18.81 -19.95 -2.91
CA LEU A 96 18.71 -20.79 -1.72
C LEU A 96 17.24 -20.94 -1.33
N SER A 97 16.87 -22.11 -0.83
CA SER A 97 15.59 -22.28 -0.16
C SER A 97 15.77 -23.10 1.11
N THR A 98 15.08 -22.73 2.17
CA THR A 98 14.95 -23.54 3.38
C THR A 98 13.77 -24.48 3.18
N ALA A 99 14.05 -25.78 3.13
CA ALA A 99 13.07 -26.83 2.92
C ALA A 99 12.84 -27.62 4.21
N LEU A 100 11.58 -27.85 4.55
CA LEU A 100 11.21 -28.83 5.59
C LEU A 100 10.88 -30.16 4.93
N VAL A 101 11.68 -31.19 5.19
CA VAL A 101 11.41 -32.54 4.69
C VAL A 101 10.27 -33.16 5.49
N GLN A 102 9.18 -33.53 4.83
CA GLN A 102 8.02 -34.18 5.47
C GLN A 102 8.03 -35.70 5.30
N ARG A 103 8.49 -36.16 4.13
CA ARG A 103 8.63 -37.58 3.80
C ARG A 103 9.88 -37.79 2.96
N GLY A 104 10.44 -38.99 3.01
CA GLY A 104 11.67 -39.37 2.31
C GLY A 104 12.92 -38.83 2.98
N THR A 105 14.08 -39.27 2.49
CA THR A 105 15.37 -38.74 2.96
C THR A 105 16.01 -37.95 1.83
N LEU A 106 16.13 -36.64 2.00
CA LEU A 106 16.74 -35.78 0.99
C LEU A 106 18.25 -35.97 0.95
N ARG A 107 18.77 -36.20 -0.25
CA ARG A 107 20.19 -36.47 -0.48
C ARG A 107 20.77 -35.48 -1.47
N ARG A 108 22.07 -35.22 -1.33
CA ARG A 108 22.82 -34.45 -2.31
C ARG A 108 22.75 -35.10 -3.69
N GLY A 109 22.46 -34.31 -4.72
CA GLY A 109 22.31 -34.77 -6.10
C GLY A 109 20.87 -35.08 -6.52
N ALA A 110 19.91 -35.05 -5.59
CA ALA A 110 18.49 -35.21 -5.90
C ALA A 110 17.97 -34.10 -6.84
N TYR A 111 16.90 -34.40 -7.56
CA TYR A 111 16.20 -33.45 -8.42
C TYR A 111 14.87 -33.09 -7.78
N LEU A 112 14.68 -31.80 -7.52
CA LEU A 112 13.51 -31.28 -6.82
C LEU A 112 12.72 -30.37 -7.74
N VAL A 113 11.40 -30.40 -7.59
CA VAL A 113 10.46 -29.49 -8.22
C VAL A 113 9.60 -28.84 -7.13
N ALA A 114 9.48 -27.51 -7.14
CA ALA A 114 8.62 -26.75 -6.26
C ALA A 114 8.00 -25.60 -7.06
N GLY A 115 6.66 -25.51 -7.07
CA GLY A 115 5.94 -24.54 -7.90
C GLY A 115 6.35 -24.61 -9.38
N GLU A 116 6.73 -23.47 -9.93
CA GLU A 116 7.28 -23.27 -11.29
C GLU A 116 8.81 -23.41 -11.36
N SER A 117 9.43 -23.85 -10.27
CA SER A 117 10.88 -23.91 -10.11
C SER A 117 11.37 -25.35 -9.98
N TRP A 118 12.60 -25.59 -10.44
CA TRP A 118 13.29 -26.85 -10.20
C TRP A 118 14.75 -26.64 -9.78
N ALA A 119 15.27 -27.64 -9.08
CA ALA A 119 16.64 -27.66 -8.58
C ALA A 119 17.30 -29.01 -8.80
N LYS A 120 18.61 -28.97 -9.02
CA LYS A 120 19.50 -30.10 -8.75
C LYS A 120 20.25 -29.78 -7.45
N VAL A 121 20.07 -30.58 -6.41
CA VAL A 121 20.66 -30.34 -5.09
C VAL A 121 22.19 -30.40 -5.18
N ARG A 122 22.84 -29.23 -5.26
CA ARG A 122 24.31 -29.13 -5.33
C ARG A 122 24.96 -29.28 -3.96
N GLY A 123 24.26 -28.80 -2.94
CA GLY A 123 24.67 -28.83 -1.54
C GLY A 123 23.46 -28.59 -0.65
N MET A 124 23.60 -29.04 0.59
CA MET A 124 22.60 -28.90 1.65
C MET A 124 23.31 -28.45 2.92
N PHE A 125 22.67 -27.57 3.68
CA PHE A 125 23.24 -27.01 4.90
C PHE A 125 22.22 -27.04 6.04
N ASP A 126 22.71 -27.26 7.25
CA ASP A 126 21.89 -27.12 8.47
C ASP A 126 21.68 -25.63 8.82
N GLU A 127 20.91 -25.39 9.87
CA GLU A 127 20.61 -24.06 10.44
C GLU A 127 21.86 -23.28 10.91
N TRP A 128 22.98 -23.97 11.17
CA TRP A 128 24.25 -23.34 11.52
C TRP A 128 25.19 -23.17 10.33
N GLY A 129 24.72 -23.49 9.11
CA GLY A 129 25.49 -23.37 7.87
C GLY A 129 26.53 -24.48 7.66
N LYS A 130 26.48 -25.59 8.41
CA LYS A 130 27.35 -26.75 8.19
C LYS A 130 26.77 -27.64 7.08
N PRO A 131 27.62 -28.21 6.22
CA PRO A 131 27.17 -29.06 5.13
C PRO A 131 26.61 -30.40 5.65
N VAL A 132 25.42 -30.78 5.18
CA VAL A 132 24.76 -32.05 5.48
C VAL A 132 24.62 -32.91 4.21
N GLN A 133 24.74 -34.23 4.35
CA GLN A 133 24.65 -35.16 3.21
C GLN A 133 23.27 -35.78 3.04
N ASN A 134 22.56 -35.99 4.15
CA ASN A 134 21.22 -36.57 4.19
C ASN A 134 20.36 -35.74 5.16
N ALA A 135 19.13 -35.44 4.78
CA ALA A 135 18.14 -34.81 5.65
C ALA A 135 16.91 -35.74 5.76
N PRO A 136 16.70 -36.41 6.90
CA PRO A 136 15.53 -37.25 7.13
C PRO A 136 14.27 -36.39 7.38
N PRO A 137 13.08 -37.02 7.41
CA PRO A 137 11.83 -36.32 7.74
C PRO A 137 11.89 -35.56 9.07
N GLY A 138 11.31 -34.36 9.09
CA GLY A 138 11.32 -33.45 10.24
C GLY A 138 12.55 -32.54 10.32
N THR A 139 13.54 -32.70 9.43
CA THR A 139 14.76 -31.89 9.43
C THR A 139 14.62 -30.69 8.49
N PRO A 140 14.77 -29.45 8.97
CA PRO A 140 14.90 -28.29 8.10
C PRO A 140 16.29 -28.27 7.45
N VAL A 141 16.35 -28.00 6.14
CA VAL A 141 17.60 -28.01 5.40
C VAL A 141 17.62 -26.90 4.35
N GLN A 142 18.71 -26.15 4.29
CA GLN A 142 18.92 -25.15 3.25
C GLN A 142 19.47 -25.82 1.99
N VAL A 143 18.72 -25.74 0.90
CA VAL A 143 19.01 -26.37 -0.39
C VAL A 143 19.58 -25.36 -1.38
N ILE A 144 20.67 -25.74 -2.04
CA ILE A 144 21.30 -24.95 -3.12
C ILE A 144 21.13 -25.64 -4.47
N GLY A 145 20.86 -24.86 -5.51
CA GLY A 145 20.87 -25.34 -6.90
C GLY A 145 19.58 -25.11 -7.66
N TRP A 146 18.72 -24.26 -7.12
CA TRP A 146 17.52 -23.75 -7.78
C TRP A 146 17.86 -22.93 -9.03
N LYS A 147 17.10 -23.16 -10.11
CA LYS A 147 17.19 -22.34 -11.33
C LYS A 147 16.42 -21.03 -11.18
N SER A 148 15.22 -21.11 -10.63
CA SER A 148 14.34 -20.02 -10.23
C SER A 148 14.01 -20.20 -8.74
N LEU A 149 13.71 -19.10 -8.05
CA LEU A 149 13.34 -19.19 -6.63
C LEU A 149 11.95 -19.83 -6.55
N PRO A 150 11.76 -20.87 -5.72
CA PRO A 150 10.42 -21.34 -5.42
C PRO A 150 9.73 -20.38 -4.44
N SER A 151 8.41 -20.31 -4.47
CA SER A 151 7.65 -19.45 -3.55
C SER A 151 7.60 -20.06 -2.16
N ALA A 152 7.54 -19.22 -1.12
CA ALA A 152 7.31 -19.67 0.24
C ALA A 152 5.98 -20.45 0.32
N GLY A 153 5.98 -21.59 1.00
CA GLY A 153 4.82 -22.48 1.10
C GLY A 153 4.67 -23.49 -0.06
N ASP A 154 5.49 -23.41 -1.12
CA ASP A 154 5.44 -24.38 -2.20
C ASP A 154 5.78 -25.81 -1.73
N VAL A 155 5.04 -26.79 -2.25
CA VAL A 155 5.33 -28.20 -2.02
C VAL A 155 6.48 -28.65 -2.91
N ILE A 156 7.49 -29.22 -2.28
CA ILE A 156 8.68 -29.80 -2.89
C ILE A 156 8.42 -31.28 -3.17
N ILE A 157 8.65 -31.70 -4.41
CA ILE A 157 8.54 -33.09 -4.84
C ILE A 157 9.85 -33.51 -5.52
N GLU A 158 10.40 -34.64 -5.10
CA GLU A 158 11.54 -35.26 -5.78
C GLU A 158 11.12 -36.02 -7.04
N VAL A 159 11.93 -35.90 -8.09
CA VAL A 159 11.73 -36.56 -9.39
C VAL A 159 12.97 -37.36 -9.78
N GLU A 160 12.80 -38.33 -10.68
CA GLU A 160 13.85 -39.31 -10.99
C GLU A 160 14.96 -38.73 -11.86
N SER A 161 14.65 -37.71 -12.68
CA SER A 161 15.61 -37.16 -13.64
C SER A 161 15.40 -35.68 -13.93
N GLU A 162 16.46 -35.02 -14.39
CA GLU A 162 16.41 -33.64 -14.84
C GLU A 162 15.41 -33.41 -15.98
N LYS A 163 15.31 -34.37 -16.91
CA LYS A 163 14.35 -34.29 -18.01
C LYS A 163 12.91 -34.27 -17.49
N ARG A 164 12.62 -35.10 -16.48
CA ARG A 164 11.30 -35.12 -15.83
C ARG A 164 11.03 -33.81 -15.10
N ALA A 165 12.00 -33.27 -14.36
CA ALA A 165 11.87 -31.98 -13.66
C ALA A 165 11.48 -30.86 -14.62
N ARG A 166 12.21 -30.72 -15.74
CA ARG A 166 11.93 -29.70 -16.76
C ARG A 166 10.54 -29.87 -17.39
N GLN A 167 10.15 -31.10 -17.71
CA GLN A 167 8.81 -31.37 -18.25
C GLN A 167 7.69 -30.97 -17.29
N VAL A 168 7.86 -31.20 -15.98
CA VAL A 168 6.86 -30.82 -14.98
C VAL A 168 6.76 -29.30 -14.87
N VAL A 169 7.90 -28.60 -14.82
CA VAL A 169 7.92 -27.13 -14.77
C VAL A 169 7.32 -26.52 -16.03
N GLU A 170 7.75 -26.94 -17.21
CA GLU A 170 7.23 -26.42 -18.49
C GLU A 170 5.72 -26.65 -18.61
N TRP A 171 5.23 -27.81 -18.16
CA TRP A 171 3.79 -28.08 -18.11
C TRP A 171 3.07 -27.13 -17.15
N ARG A 172 3.60 -26.91 -15.93
CA ARG A 172 3.00 -25.97 -14.95
C ARG A 172 3.01 -24.53 -15.46
N GLU A 173 4.12 -24.05 -16.01
CA GLU A 173 4.22 -22.72 -16.63
C GLU A 173 3.22 -22.55 -17.77
N SER A 174 3.00 -23.59 -18.59
CA SER A 174 2.01 -23.56 -19.66
C SER A 174 0.57 -23.46 -19.14
N GLN A 175 0.25 -24.10 -18.00
CA GLN A 175 -1.07 -24.00 -17.36
C GLN A 175 -1.31 -22.58 -16.86
N VAL A 176 -0.36 -22.01 -16.12
CA VAL A 176 -0.47 -20.65 -15.56
C VAL A 176 -0.56 -19.61 -16.67
N ARG A 177 0.22 -19.77 -17.74
CA ARG A 177 0.13 -18.89 -18.92
C ARG A 177 -1.24 -19.00 -19.61
N ALA A 178 -1.74 -20.21 -19.82
CA ALA A 178 -3.05 -20.42 -20.43
C ALA A 178 -4.21 -19.85 -19.59
N GLU A 179 -4.10 -19.91 -18.26
CA GLU A 179 -5.07 -19.30 -17.35
C GLU A 179 -5.06 -17.77 -17.45
N LYS A 180 -3.88 -17.14 -17.41
CA LYS A 180 -3.71 -15.69 -17.61
C LYS A 180 -4.26 -15.25 -18.98
N ASP A 181 -3.92 -15.96 -20.04
CA ASP A 181 -4.41 -15.69 -21.40
C ASP A 181 -5.95 -15.76 -21.46
N MET A 182 -6.57 -16.70 -20.73
CA MET A 182 -8.02 -16.84 -20.65
C MET A 182 -8.68 -15.68 -19.89
N GLU A 183 -8.08 -15.23 -18.79
CA GLU A 183 -8.56 -14.07 -18.03
C GLU A 183 -8.46 -12.78 -18.84
N GLU A 184 -7.32 -12.55 -19.50
CA GLU A 184 -7.13 -11.44 -20.41
C GLU A 184 -8.13 -11.48 -21.57
N TYR A 185 -8.37 -12.67 -22.15
CA TYR A 185 -9.38 -12.84 -23.19
C TYR A 185 -10.77 -12.43 -22.70
N LYS A 186 -11.19 -12.84 -21.49
CA LYS A 186 -12.47 -12.42 -20.90
C LYS A 186 -12.53 -10.90 -20.70
N ALA A 187 -11.45 -10.29 -20.21
CA ALA A 187 -11.37 -8.83 -20.02
C ALA A 187 -11.46 -8.07 -21.37
N ILE A 188 -10.77 -8.56 -22.40
CA ILE A 188 -10.84 -8.00 -23.76
C ILE A 188 -12.26 -8.14 -24.32
N GLN A 189 -12.89 -9.30 -24.21
CA GLN A 189 -14.27 -9.52 -24.66
C GLN A 189 -15.25 -8.56 -23.98
N LYS A 190 -15.11 -8.35 -22.67
CA LYS A 190 -15.93 -7.39 -21.91
C LYS A 190 -15.74 -5.96 -22.42
N LYS A 191 -14.50 -5.53 -22.65
CA LYS A 191 -14.21 -4.19 -23.22
C LYS A 191 -14.78 -4.03 -24.63
N VAL A 192 -14.65 -5.05 -25.48
CA VAL A 192 -15.21 -5.06 -26.83
C VAL A 192 -16.73 -4.98 -26.79
N GLN A 193 -17.38 -5.74 -25.89
CA GLN A 193 -18.83 -5.69 -25.71
C GLN A 193 -19.31 -4.30 -25.28
N GLN A 194 -18.67 -3.70 -24.27
CA GLN A 194 -18.98 -2.33 -23.82
C GLN A 194 -18.83 -1.31 -24.94
N HIS A 195 -17.75 -1.43 -25.74
CA HIS A 195 -17.54 -0.57 -26.89
C HIS A 195 -18.65 -0.75 -27.95
N LEU A 196 -19.07 -1.98 -28.23
CA LEU A 196 -20.16 -2.28 -29.17
C LEU A 196 -21.52 -1.76 -28.68
N GLU A 197 -21.82 -1.88 -27.39
CA GLU A 197 -23.04 -1.36 -26.78
C GLU A 197 -23.10 0.17 -26.86
N LYS A 198 -22.01 0.85 -26.47
CA LYS A 198 -21.89 2.31 -26.60
C LYS A 198 -22.05 2.76 -28.06
N TYR A 199 -21.40 2.06 -28.98
CA TYR A 199 -21.52 2.33 -30.42
C TYR A 199 -22.95 2.13 -30.94
N ARG A 200 -23.66 1.09 -30.48
CA ARG A 200 -25.07 0.85 -30.84
C ARG A 200 -25.98 1.95 -30.32
N ALA A 201 -25.83 2.36 -29.06
CA ALA A 201 -26.59 3.47 -28.47
C ALA A 201 -26.39 4.78 -29.25
N GLU A 202 -25.14 5.14 -29.58
CA GLU A 202 -24.85 6.31 -30.42
C GLU A 202 -25.50 6.25 -31.80
N LEU A 203 -25.58 5.05 -32.39
CA LEU A 203 -26.23 4.86 -33.69
C LEU A 203 -27.75 5.03 -33.58
N GLU A 204 -28.39 4.53 -32.51
CA GLU A 204 -29.82 4.69 -32.28
C GLU A 204 -30.20 6.15 -32.04
N GLU A 205 -29.46 6.88 -31.21
CA GLU A 205 -29.66 8.33 -31.01
C GLU A 205 -29.52 9.12 -32.32
N ARG A 206 -28.49 8.80 -33.13
CA ARG A 206 -28.30 9.45 -34.45
C ARG A 206 -29.45 9.15 -35.41
N ARG A 207 -30.02 7.94 -35.38
CA ARG A 207 -31.20 7.57 -36.18
C ARG A 207 -32.44 8.32 -35.71
N ALA A 208 -32.65 8.42 -34.39
CA ALA A 208 -33.77 9.16 -33.79
C ALA A 208 -33.74 10.66 -34.16
N MET A 209 -32.55 11.27 -34.23
CA MET A 209 -32.38 12.66 -34.67
C MET A 209 -32.54 12.90 -36.18
N GLY A 210 -32.85 11.88 -36.99
CA GLY A 210 -33.10 12.04 -38.44
C GLY A 210 -31.86 12.41 -39.28
N LEU A 211 -30.66 12.39 -38.70
CA LEU A 211 -29.41 12.73 -39.37
C LEU A 211 -29.00 11.59 -40.33
N ARG A 212 -29.38 11.69 -41.61
CA ARG A 212 -28.84 10.81 -42.67
C ARG A 212 -27.34 11.11 -42.86
N LYS A 213 -26.51 10.17 -42.43
CA LYS A 213 -25.07 9.99 -42.67
C LYS A 213 -24.37 11.19 -43.34
N LYS A 214 -24.10 12.28 -42.58
CA LYS A 214 -23.03 13.20 -43.00
C LYS A 214 -21.74 12.40 -42.97
N ARG A 215 -21.06 12.29 -44.11
CA ARG A 215 -19.66 11.81 -44.17
C ARG A 215 -18.91 12.60 -43.11
N LYS A 216 -18.50 11.95 -42.00
CA LYS A 216 -17.51 12.53 -41.09
C LYS A 216 -16.33 12.90 -41.98
N ARG A 217 -16.00 14.18 -42.07
CA ARG A 217 -14.66 14.57 -42.53
C ARG A 217 -13.69 13.75 -41.69
N LEU A 218 -12.64 13.21 -42.30
CA LEU A 218 -11.51 12.62 -41.59
C LEU A 218 -10.87 13.73 -40.74
N THR A 219 -11.50 14.06 -39.61
CA THR A 219 -10.83 14.76 -38.53
C THR A 219 -9.85 13.79 -37.93
N ASN A 220 -8.71 14.30 -37.45
CA ASN A 220 -7.72 13.51 -36.74
C ASN A 220 -8.46 12.58 -35.75
N ARG A 221 -8.20 11.28 -35.88
CA ARG A 221 -8.71 10.28 -34.94
C ARG A 221 -8.19 10.71 -33.58
N GLU A 222 -9.08 11.17 -32.71
CA GLU A 222 -8.72 11.45 -31.33
C GLU A 222 -8.11 10.17 -30.76
N LYS A 223 -6.99 10.32 -30.04
CA LYS A 223 -6.33 9.18 -29.40
C LYS A 223 -7.36 8.54 -28.47
N GLU A 224 -7.58 7.24 -28.63
CA GLU A 224 -8.49 6.45 -27.77
C GLU A 224 -7.99 6.40 -26.31
N PHE A 225 -6.74 6.79 -26.06
CA PHE A 225 -6.19 6.96 -24.73
C PHE A 225 -6.19 8.43 -24.33
N THR A 226 -6.81 8.73 -23.20
CA THR A 226 -6.54 9.95 -22.44
C THR A 226 -5.17 9.81 -21.77
N VAL A 227 -4.37 10.87 -21.78
CA VAL A 227 -3.16 10.91 -20.93
C VAL A 227 -3.67 10.93 -19.49
N ASP A 228 -3.26 9.92 -18.72
CA ASP A 228 -3.57 9.84 -17.30
C ASP A 228 -2.61 10.78 -16.57
N ASP A 229 -3.07 11.98 -16.25
CA ASP A 229 -2.32 13.00 -15.49
C ASP A 229 -2.41 12.76 -13.97
N THR A 230 -2.99 11.63 -13.54
CA THR A 230 -3.06 11.28 -12.13
C THR A 230 -1.64 11.11 -11.59
N PRO A 231 -1.27 11.83 -10.51
CA PRO A 231 0.03 11.65 -9.88
C PRO A 231 0.25 10.19 -9.51
N CYS A 232 1.40 9.62 -9.85
CA CYS A 232 1.76 8.26 -9.47
C CYS A 232 3.07 8.21 -8.69
N LEU A 233 3.19 7.21 -7.82
CA LEU A 233 4.41 6.85 -7.11
C LEU A 233 4.85 5.46 -7.61
N PRO A 234 5.76 5.41 -8.60
CA PRO A 234 6.37 4.17 -9.02
C PRO A 234 7.41 3.71 -8.00
N ILE A 235 7.34 2.45 -7.59
CA ILE A 235 8.26 1.86 -6.63
C ILE A 235 8.78 0.51 -7.10
N ILE A 236 9.99 0.19 -6.65
CA ILE A 236 10.54 -1.15 -6.69
C ILE A 236 10.80 -1.62 -5.26
N VAL A 237 10.42 -2.86 -4.94
CA VAL A 237 10.63 -3.44 -3.61
C VAL A 237 11.61 -4.61 -3.70
N LYS A 238 12.69 -4.56 -2.92
CA LYS A 238 13.65 -5.66 -2.79
C LYS A 238 13.70 -6.12 -1.35
N GLY A 239 13.46 -7.40 -1.12
CA GLY A 239 13.53 -8.03 0.19
C GLY A 239 14.63 -9.08 0.27
N ASP A 240 14.97 -9.47 1.49
CA ASP A 240 15.98 -10.49 1.79
C ASP A 240 15.48 -11.91 1.55
N VAL A 241 14.21 -12.15 1.91
CA VAL A 241 13.50 -13.41 1.76
C VAL A 241 12.15 -13.18 1.06
N ASP A 242 11.61 -14.23 0.48
CA ASP A 242 10.33 -14.18 -0.24
C ASP A 242 9.17 -13.72 0.65
N GLY A 243 9.06 -14.27 1.85
CA GLY A 243 7.98 -13.93 2.79
C GLY A 243 8.01 -12.48 3.29
N SER A 244 9.18 -11.82 3.30
CA SER A 244 9.26 -10.40 3.66
C SER A 244 8.78 -9.51 2.52
N VAL A 245 9.05 -9.89 1.27
CA VAL A 245 8.52 -9.21 0.09
C VAL A 245 7.00 -9.36 0.03
N GLU A 246 6.48 -10.57 0.21
CA GLU A 246 5.02 -10.81 0.24
C GLU A 246 4.34 -9.98 1.32
N ALA A 247 4.89 -9.94 2.53
CA ALA A 247 4.32 -9.12 3.61
C ALA A 247 4.29 -7.62 3.26
N VAL A 248 5.31 -7.11 2.57
CA VAL A 248 5.31 -5.72 2.09
C VAL A 248 4.26 -5.53 0.99
N LEU A 249 4.15 -6.46 0.04
CA LEU A 249 3.16 -6.39 -1.05
C LEU A 249 1.73 -6.43 -0.53
N ASP A 250 1.42 -7.33 0.42
CA ASP A 250 0.11 -7.42 1.07
C ASP A 250 -0.27 -6.09 1.75
N LEU A 251 0.70 -5.44 2.40
CA LEU A 251 0.47 -4.12 2.99
C LEU A 251 0.22 -3.05 1.92
N LEU A 252 0.97 -3.06 0.82
CA LEU A 252 0.78 -2.10 -0.26
C LEU A 252 -0.57 -2.30 -0.98
N ASP A 253 -1.09 -3.53 -1.04
CA ASP A 253 -2.43 -3.83 -1.58
C ASP A 253 -3.57 -3.24 -0.73
N THR A 254 -3.31 -2.94 0.56
CA THR A 254 -4.27 -2.20 1.41
C THR A 254 -4.43 -0.73 1.03
N TYR A 255 -3.68 -0.22 0.06
CA TYR A 255 -3.82 1.15 -0.40
C TYR A 255 -5.05 1.27 -1.32
N HIS A 256 -6.03 2.09 -0.94
CA HIS A 256 -7.29 2.23 -1.69
C HIS A 256 -7.43 3.58 -2.44
N SER A 257 -6.59 4.57 -2.11
CA SER A 257 -6.74 5.97 -2.57
C SER A 257 -6.14 6.25 -3.95
N HIS A 258 -6.34 5.33 -4.91
CA HIS A 258 -5.76 5.41 -6.26
C HIS A 258 -6.24 6.59 -7.13
N GLN A 259 -7.31 7.28 -6.74
CA GLN A 259 -7.84 8.43 -7.47
C GLN A 259 -7.00 9.70 -7.29
N ASN A 260 -6.36 9.85 -6.13
CA ASN A 260 -5.61 11.07 -5.79
C ASN A 260 -4.11 10.89 -6.08
N CYS A 261 -3.57 9.72 -5.76
CA CYS A 261 -2.24 9.32 -6.17
C CYS A 261 -2.20 7.81 -6.38
N ARG A 262 -1.70 7.34 -7.52
CA ARG A 262 -1.61 5.91 -7.82
C ARG A 262 -0.28 5.35 -7.32
N LEU A 263 -0.33 4.34 -6.46
CA LEU A 263 0.85 3.56 -6.08
C LEU A 263 1.11 2.48 -7.15
N ASP A 264 2.25 2.56 -7.83
CA ASP A 264 2.61 1.64 -8.92
C ASP A 264 3.81 0.78 -8.52
N ILE A 265 3.59 -0.52 -8.36
CA ILE A 265 4.67 -1.48 -8.13
C ILE A 265 5.21 -1.92 -9.49
N ILE A 266 6.37 -1.39 -9.88
CA ILE A 266 7.00 -1.71 -11.18
C ILE A 266 7.59 -3.12 -11.13
N HIS A 267 8.31 -3.41 -10.05
CA HIS A 267 9.02 -4.66 -9.88
C HIS A 267 9.18 -4.96 -8.39
N TYR A 268 9.15 -6.23 -8.05
CA TYR A 268 9.54 -6.71 -6.73
C TYR A 268 10.43 -7.94 -6.88
N GLY A 269 11.27 -8.21 -5.90
CA GLY A 269 12.06 -9.43 -5.92
C GLY A 269 12.93 -9.64 -4.70
N VAL A 270 13.56 -10.81 -4.66
CA VAL A 270 14.37 -11.26 -3.52
C VAL A 270 15.86 -11.15 -3.85
N GLY A 271 16.61 -10.48 -2.98
CA GLY A 271 18.05 -10.31 -3.07
C GLY A 271 18.52 -8.86 -3.06
N PRO A 272 19.84 -8.64 -3.17
CA PRO A 272 20.42 -7.30 -3.15
C PRO A 272 19.95 -6.45 -4.32
N VAL A 273 19.94 -5.13 -4.12
CA VAL A 273 19.60 -4.17 -5.19
C VAL A 273 20.69 -4.19 -6.26
N SER A 274 20.27 -4.41 -7.50
CA SER A 274 21.13 -4.48 -8.68
C SER A 274 21.01 -3.24 -9.56
N GLU A 275 21.99 -3.04 -10.45
CA GLU A 275 21.96 -1.97 -11.47
C GLU A 275 20.68 -2.04 -12.33
N SER A 276 20.26 -3.25 -12.71
CA SER A 276 19.04 -3.45 -13.50
C SER A 276 17.77 -2.92 -12.82
N ASP A 277 17.72 -2.91 -11.49
CA ASP A 277 16.58 -2.36 -10.75
C ASP A 277 16.53 -0.83 -10.86
N VAL A 278 17.70 -0.18 -10.87
CA VAL A 278 17.81 1.27 -11.04
C VAL A 278 17.44 1.68 -12.46
N GLU A 279 17.96 0.95 -13.46
CA GLU A 279 17.63 1.19 -14.87
C GLU A 279 16.14 1.03 -15.16
N LEU A 280 15.47 0.07 -14.51
CA LEU A 280 14.03 -0.16 -14.67
C LEU A 280 13.18 0.99 -14.11
N VAL A 281 13.60 1.59 -12.99
CA VAL A 281 12.81 2.62 -12.31
C VAL A 281 13.08 4.04 -12.81
N GLN A 282 14.27 4.29 -13.36
CA GLN A 282 14.73 5.61 -13.80
C GLN A 282 13.76 6.29 -14.78
N PRO A 283 13.21 5.64 -15.82
CA PRO A 283 12.29 6.29 -16.77
C PRO A 283 10.98 6.77 -16.12
N PHE A 284 10.62 6.18 -14.97
CA PHE A 284 9.38 6.47 -14.25
C PHE A 284 9.57 7.46 -13.10
N ASN A 285 10.80 7.93 -12.83
CA ASN A 285 11.12 8.76 -11.66
C ASN A 285 10.60 8.13 -10.35
N GLY A 286 10.82 6.82 -10.22
CA GLY A 286 10.40 6.05 -9.06
C GLY A 286 11.51 5.85 -8.03
N ILE A 287 11.16 5.15 -6.95
CA ILE A 287 12.02 4.96 -5.78
C ILE A 287 12.27 3.48 -5.56
N VAL A 288 13.49 3.11 -5.21
CA VAL A 288 13.85 1.73 -4.85
C VAL A 288 13.86 1.57 -3.33
N TYR A 289 13.01 0.69 -2.82
CA TYR A 289 12.94 0.31 -1.41
C TYR A 289 13.63 -1.02 -1.18
N ALA A 290 14.70 -1.00 -0.39
CA ALA A 290 15.48 -2.16 0.01
C ALA A 290 15.16 -2.54 1.47
N PHE A 291 14.51 -3.68 1.66
CA PHE A 291 14.16 -4.24 2.96
C PHE A 291 15.13 -5.35 3.36
N HIS A 292 15.91 -5.12 4.42
CA HIS A 292 16.92 -6.05 4.94
C HIS A 292 17.98 -6.52 3.91
N VAL A 293 18.17 -5.78 2.81
CA VAL A 293 19.12 -6.14 1.76
C VAL A 293 20.19 -5.07 1.53
N PRO A 294 21.43 -5.50 1.22
CA PRO A 294 22.48 -4.57 0.84
C PRO A 294 22.26 -4.07 -0.60
N VAL A 295 22.76 -2.87 -0.86
CA VAL A 295 22.78 -2.26 -2.20
C VAL A 295 24.16 -2.50 -2.80
N SER A 296 24.21 -3.05 -4.01
CA SER A 296 25.48 -3.29 -4.72
C SER A 296 26.18 -1.97 -5.08
N SER A 297 27.50 -1.98 -5.21
CA SER A 297 28.26 -0.76 -5.59
C SER A 297 27.83 -0.24 -6.96
N ALA A 298 27.66 -1.14 -7.94
CA ALA A 298 27.17 -0.79 -9.27
C ALA A 298 25.79 -0.11 -9.23
N ALA A 299 24.86 -0.60 -8.38
CA ALA A 299 23.56 0.04 -8.22
C ALA A 299 23.64 1.44 -7.59
N LYS A 300 24.61 1.69 -6.69
CA LYS A 300 24.81 3.03 -6.12
C LYS A 300 25.33 4.01 -7.16
N GLU A 301 26.32 3.60 -7.95
CA GLU A 301 26.86 4.41 -9.04
C GLU A 301 25.78 4.74 -10.07
N ALA A 302 25.00 3.74 -10.51
CA ALA A 302 23.89 3.94 -11.42
C ALA A 302 22.79 4.86 -10.85
N ALA A 303 22.53 4.78 -9.54
CA ALA A 303 21.54 5.64 -8.88
C ALA A 303 21.99 7.10 -8.79
N GLU A 304 23.28 7.34 -8.54
CA GLU A 304 23.87 8.68 -8.57
C GLU A 304 23.85 9.29 -9.97
N GLU A 305 24.14 8.50 -11.01
CA GLU A 305 24.06 8.94 -12.41
C GLU A 305 22.61 9.18 -12.86
N GLY A 306 21.69 8.31 -12.45
CA GLY A 306 20.27 8.36 -12.83
C GLY A 306 19.41 9.28 -11.96
N ASN A 307 19.96 9.85 -10.90
CA ASN A 307 19.23 10.61 -9.87
C ASN A 307 18.03 9.83 -9.31
N VAL A 308 18.25 8.56 -8.99
CA VAL A 308 17.25 7.64 -8.43
C VAL A 308 17.48 7.46 -6.93
N ASP A 309 16.42 7.59 -6.13
CA ASP A 309 16.50 7.37 -4.69
C ASP A 309 16.51 5.86 -4.37
N ILE A 310 17.56 5.39 -3.69
CA ILE A 310 17.58 4.06 -3.07
C ILE A 310 17.48 4.21 -1.55
N ARG A 311 16.44 3.66 -0.95
CA ARG A 311 16.16 3.76 0.50
C ARG A 311 16.22 2.39 1.15
N THR A 312 16.99 2.28 2.24
CA THR A 312 17.21 1.00 2.95
C THR A 312 16.52 1.01 4.30
N TYR A 313 15.81 -0.08 4.62
CA TYR A 313 15.06 -0.24 5.86
C TYR A 313 15.26 -1.64 6.45
N ASN A 314 15.32 -1.70 7.78
CA ASN A 314 15.34 -2.96 8.52
C ASN A 314 14.01 -3.24 9.26
N VAL A 315 13.11 -2.25 9.28
CA VAL A 315 11.83 -2.31 9.99
C VAL A 315 10.72 -1.90 9.03
N ILE A 316 9.73 -2.76 8.86
CA ILE A 316 8.68 -2.62 7.83
C ILE A 316 7.84 -1.35 8.04
N TYR A 317 7.60 -0.97 9.30
CA TYR A 317 6.84 0.24 9.63
C TYR A 317 7.50 1.52 9.11
N HIS A 318 8.82 1.62 9.22
CA HIS A 318 9.55 2.79 8.73
C HIS A 318 9.55 2.88 7.21
N LEU A 319 9.53 1.73 6.52
CA LEU A 319 9.39 1.66 5.07
C LEU A 319 8.01 2.17 4.64
N ILE A 320 6.94 1.68 5.28
CA ILE A 320 5.56 2.09 4.95
C ILE A 320 5.32 3.57 5.27
N ASP A 321 5.81 4.05 6.42
CA ASP A 321 5.72 5.47 6.78
C ASP A 321 6.43 6.38 5.76
N ASP A 322 7.53 5.92 5.18
CA ASP A 322 8.24 6.65 4.15
C ASP A 322 7.47 6.66 2.82
N ILE A 323 6.88 5.53 2.43
CA ILE A 323 5.97 5.47 1.27
C ILE A 323 4.78 6.41 1.46
N LYS A 324 4.16 6.45 2.64
CA LYS A 324 3.08 7.39 2.97
C LYS A 324 3.49 8.85 2.80
N LYS A 325 4.70 9.21 3.23
CA LYS A 325 5.26 10.56 3.07
C LYS A 325 5.50 10.89 1.60
N GLU A 326 6.04 9.95 0.83
CA GLU A 326 6.27 10.15 -0.61
C GLU A 326 4.97 10.27 -1.39
N LEU A 327 3.95 9.47 -1.04
CA LEU A 327 2.60 9.64 -1.58
C LEU A 327 2.07 11.03 -1.24
N GLY A 328 2.20 11.48 0.02
CA GLY A 328 1.76 12.81 0.46
C GLY A 328 2.43 13.96 -0.31
N LYS A 329 3.72 13.85 -0.62
CA LYS A 329 4.44 14.84 -1.44
C LYS A 329 3.94 14.91 -2.88
N ARG A 330 3.42 13.80 -3.42
CA ARG A 330 2.90 13.72 -4.80
C ARG A 330 1.40 14.03 -4.87
N LEU A 331 0.71 14.15 -3.74
CA LEU A 331 -0.68 14.59 -3.71
C LEU A 331 -0.79 16.05 -4.17
N PRO A 332 -1.90 16.41 -4.85
CA PRO A 332 -2.17 17.81 -5.16
C PRO A 332 -2.30 18.62 -3.86
N LEU A 333 -1.80 19.86 -3.89
CA LEU A 333 -1.91 20.76 -2.75
C LEU A 333 -3.38 21.08 -2.47
N LEU A 334 -3.75 21.12 -1.19
CA LEU A 334 -5.09 21.50 -0.76
C LEU A 334 -5.14 23.03 -0.59
N ASP A 335 -6.17 23.65 -1.14
CA ASP A 335 -6.44 25.06 -0.92
C ASP A 335 -7.15 25.23 0.44
N GLU A 336 -6.44 25.76 1.44
CA GLU A 336 -7.00 26.07 2.76
C GLU A 336 -7.24 27.57 2.93
N GLU A 337 -8.32 27.92 3.62
CA GLU A 337 -8.68 29.31 3.87
C GLU A 337 -8.02 29.83 5.14
N GLU A 338 -7.02 30.71 4.98
CA GLU A 338 -6.39 31.39 6.11
C GLU A 338 -7.14 32.70 6.40
N ILE A 339 -7.82 32.75 7.53
CA ILE A 339 -8.61 33.92 7.96
C ILE A 339 -7.67 34.97 8.58
N HIS A 340 -7.65 36.17 8.00
CA HIS A 340 -6.84 37.31 8.49
C HIS A 340 -7.63 38.21 9.43
N GLY A 341 -8.95 38.31 9.26
CA GLY A 341 -9.78 39.16 10.11
C GLY A 341 -11.27 39.12 9.81
N GLU A 342 -12.06 39.68 10.73
CA GLU A 342 -13.51 39.74 10.68
C GLU A 342 -13.98 41.18 10.86
N ALA A 343 -14.87 41.65 10.00
CA ALA A 343 -15.48 42.97 10.08
C ALA A 343 -16.99 42.86 10.21
N LEU A 344 -17.58 43.61 11.13
CA LEU A 344 -19.02 43.69 11.30
C LEU A 344 -19.57 44.85 10.48
N VAL A 345 -20.55 44.58 9.62
CA VAL A 345 -21.23 45.60 8.82
C VAL A 345 -22.20 46.38 9.71
N GLN A 346 -22.02 47.70 9.73
CA GLN A 346 -22.91 48.62 10.43
C GLN A 346 -23.93 49.26 9.50
N GLN A 347 -23.53 49.65 8.30
CA GLN A 347 -24.44 50.32 7.37
C GLN A 347 -24.01 50.12 5.91
N GLU A 348 -24.98 50.01 5.00
CA GLU A 348 -24.72 50.07 3.55
C GLU A 348 -24.76 51.52 3.06
N PHE A 349 -23.76 51.91 2.28
CA PHE A 349 -23.70 53.17 1.56
C PHE A 349 -23.77 52.92 0.07
N VAL A 350 -24.55 53.70 -0.67
CA VAL A 350 -24.57 53.62 -2.13
C VAL A 350 -23.81 54.81 -2.69
N VAL A 351 -22.60 54.56 -3.17
CA VAL A 351 -21.72 55.59 -3.75
C VAL A 351 -21.86 55.58 -5.27
N THR A 352 -21.88 56.76 -5.88
CA THR A 352 -21.87 56.87 -7.35
C THR A 352 -20.42 56.98 -7.82
N GLU A 353 -19.89 55.92 -8.42
CA GLU A 353 -18.56 55.91 -9.02
C GLU A 353 -18.71 55.98 -10.54
N GLY A 354 -18.43 57.15 -11.11
CA GLY A 354 -18.73 57.45 -12.52
C GLY A 354 -20.24 57.51 -12.80
N LYS A 355 -20.75 56.58 -13.63
CA LYS A 355 -22.18 56.46 -13.99
C LYS A 355 -22.91 55.31 -13.28
N LYS A 356 -22.24 54.54 -12.42
CA LYS A 356 -22.80 53.36 -11.75
C LYS A 356 -22.98 53.63 -10.25
N LYS A 357 -24.10 53.17 -9.69
CA LYS A 357 -24.34 53.17 -8.24
C LYS A 357 -23.81 51.86 -7.69
N VAL A 358 -22.79 51.93 -6.82
CA VAL A 358 -22.11 50.76 -6.25
C VAL A 358 -22.35 50.71 -4.74
N PRO A 359 -22.76 49.56 -4.19
CA PRO A 359 -22.92 49.40 -2.74
C PRO A 359 -21.56 49.28 -2.05
N VAL A 360 -21.39 49.97 -0.93
CA VAL A 360 -20.20 49.99 -0.09
C VAL A 360 -20.64 49.65 1.33
N ALA A 361 -20.03 48.63 1.92
CA ALA A 361 -20.29 48.23 3.29
C ALA A 361 -19.47 49.10 4.25
N GLY A 362 -20.13 49.92 5.06
CA GLY A 362 -19.53 50.59 6.22
C GLY A 362 -19.41 49.61 7.37
N CYS A 363 -18.18 49.20 7.67
CA CYS A 363 -17.88 48.13 8.60
C CYS A 363 -16.91 48.57 9.67
N LYS A 364 -16.90 47.87 10.81
CA LYS A 364 -15.86 48.00 11.82
C LYS A 364 -15.10 46.68 11.95
N CYS A 365 -13.77 46.73 11.89
CA CYS A 365 -12.93 45.56 12.09
C CYS A 365 -13.05 45.09 13.55
N THR A 366 -13.56 43.88 13.77
CA THR A 366 -13.76 43.31 15.11
C THR A 366 -12.58 42.46 15.57
N LYS A 367 -12.00 41.68 14.64
CA LYS A 367 -10.87 40.79 14.92
C LYS A 367 -9.88 40.82 13.76
N GLY A 368 -8.60 40.68 14.09
CA GLY A 368 -7.53 40.55 13.10
C GLY A 368 -7.24 41.83 12.32
N MET A 369 -6.86 41.66 11.06
CA MET A 369 -6.49 42.72 10.13
C MET A 369 -7.08 42.46 8.74
N LEU A 370 -7.71 43.48 8.16
CA LEU A 370 -8.28 43.40 6.82
C LEU A 370 -7.24 43.81 5.79
N ARG A 371 -7.13 43.08 4.68
CA ARG A 371 -6.19 43.36 3.57
C ARG A 371 -6.96 43.60 2.28
N LYS A 372 -6.54 44.57 1.48
CA LYS A 372 -7.20 44.87 0.18
C LYS A 372 -7.09 43.71 -0.83
N ASN A 373 -5.91 43.07 -0.89
CA ASN A 373 -5.62 41.99 -1.85
C ASN A 373 -6.09 40.60 -1.38
N ALA A 374 -6.97 40.53 -0.37
CA ALA A 374 -7.55 39.28 0.13
C ALA A 374 -8.94 39.04 -0.45
N LEU A 375 -9.45 37.81 -0.30
CA LEU A 375 -10.83 37.47 -0.61
C LEU A 375 -11.73 37.74 0.58
N TYR A 376 -12.99 38.05 0.31
CA TYR A 376 -13.99 38.39 1.32
C TYR A 376 -15.22 37.54 1.16
N LYS A 377 -15.64 36.94 2.27
CA LYS A 377 -16.91 36.23 2.40
C LYS A 377 -17.90 37.07 3.18
N VAL A 378 -19.10 37.22 2.64
CA VAL A 378 -20.24 37.83 3.35
C VAL A 378 -21.02 36.72 4.03
N VAL A 379 -21.07 36.74 5.36
CA VAL A 379 -21.78 35.78 6.18
C VAL A 379 -22.97 36.47 6.86
N ARG A 380 -24.16 35.92 6.68
CA ARG A 380 -25.42 36.36 7.32
C ARG A 380 -26.09 35.15 7.95
N ASP A 381 -26.46 35.25 9.22
CA ASP A 381 -27.08 34.13 9.96
C ASP A 381 -26.31 32.81 9.78
N GLU A 382 -24.97 32.87 9.90
CA GLU A 382 -24.02 31.75 9.72
C GLU A 382 -23.95 31.14 8.31
N LYS A 383 -24.62 31.73 7.31
CA LYS A 383 -24.56 31.29 5.90
C LYS A 383 -23.73 32.24 5.05
N THR A 384 -22.84 31.68 4.23
CA THR A 384 -22.07 32.42 3.23
C THR A 384 -22.96 32.81 2.06
N ILE A 385 -23.26 34.10 1.91
CA ILE A 385 -24.07 34.63 0.82
C ILE A 385 -23.24 34.81 -0.45
N HIS A 386 -22.03 35.36 -0.29
CA HIS A 386 -21.16 35.70 -1.41
C HIS A 386 -19.70 35.56 -1.02
N SER A 387 -18.86 35.28 -2.02
CA SER A 387 -17.42 35.11 -1.88
C SER A 387 -16.73 35.76 -3.09
N GLY A 388 -15.86 36.74 -2.85
CA GLY A 388 -15.17 37.44 -3.94
C GLY A 388 -14.12 38.45 -3.48
N PRO A 389 -13.32 39.00 -4.41
CA PRO A 389 -12.32 40.02 -4.11
C PRO A 389 -12.96 41.42 -3.90
N LEU A 390 -12.24 42.30 -3.21
CA LEU A 390 -12.59 43.71 -3.10
C LEU A 390 -12.25 44.49 -4.37
N ALA A 391 -13.08 45.47 -4.70
CA ALA A 391 -12.80 46.51 -5.68
C ALA A 391 -12.05 47.70 -5.04
N SER A 392 -12.47 48.14 -3.85
CA SER A 392 -11.81 49.24 -3.13
C SER A 392 -11.98 49.09 -1.62
N MET A 393 -11.00 49.61 -0.88
CA MET A 393 -10.95 49.60 0.57
C MET A 393 -10.54 50.99 1.05
N ARG A 394 -11.44 51.68 1.75
CA ARG A 394 -11.22 53.08 2.16
C ARG A 394 -11.43 53.26 3.66
N HIS A 395 -10.56 54.05 4.28
CA HIS A 395 -10.79 54.60 5.61
C HIS A 395 -11.05 56.11 5.46
N LEU A 396 -12.24 56.55 5.84
CA LEU A 396 -12.71 57.92 5.60
C LEU A 396 -12.66 58.25 4.08
N LYS A 397 -11.77 59.15 3.67
CA LYS A 397 -11.60 59.56 2.27
C LYS A 397 -10.34 58.96 1.60
N ASN A 398 -9.52 58.26 2.36
CA ASN A 398 -8.24 57.72 1.88
C ASN A 398 -8.38 56.25 1.55
N GLU A 399 -7.81 55.83 0.42
CA GLU A 399 -7.69 54.42 0.08
C GLU A 399 -6.55 53.79 0.89
N VAL A 400 -6.81 52.64 1.50
CA VAL A 400 -5.89 51.98 2.42
C VAL A 400 -5.74 50.50 2.05
N ASP A 401 -4.52 49.98 2.17
CA ASP A 401 -4.22 48.58 1.86
C ASP A 401 -4.45 47.64 3.04
N THR A 402 -4.42 48.17 4.26
CA THR A 402 -4.63 47.42 5.50
C THR A 402 -5.46 48.20 6.51
N ILE A 403 -6.34 47.50 7.24
CA ILE A 403 -7.13 48.07 8.34
C ILE A 403 -6.94 47.20 9.58
N LYS A 404 -6.50 47.84 10.67
CA LYS A 404 -6.28 47.19 11.97
C LYS A 404 -7.60 47.02 12.74
N LYS A 405 -7.54 46.22 13.80
CA LYS A 405 -8.64 46.02 14.74
C LYS A 405 -9.20 47.35 15.27
N ASP A 406 -10.52 47.39 15.45
CA ASP A 406 -11.31 48.51 15.98
C ASP A 406 -11.37 49.77 15.13
N VAL A 407 -10.84 49.73 13.90
CA VAL A 407 -10.92 50.82 12.93
C VAL A 407 -12.12 50.63 12.00
N GLU A 408 -12.84 51.72 11.72
CA GLU A 408 -13.95 51.76 10.77
C GLU A 408 -13.45 51.80 9.32
N CYS A 409 -14.16 51.16 8.40
CA CYS A 409 -13.75 51.09 7.00
C CYS A 409 -14.93 50.94 6.06
N GLY A 410 -14.79 51.50 4.86
CA GLY A 410 -15.65 51.24 3.72
C GLY A 410 -15.06 50.13 2.85
N LEU A 411 -15.78 49.03 2.72
CA LEU A 411 -15.41 47.89 1.89
C LEU A 411 -16.34 47.81 0.68
N MET A 412 -15.77 47.78 -0.52
CA MET A 412 -16.51 47.65 -1.77
C MET A 412 -16.10 46.36 -2.47
N LEU A 413 -17.04 45.44 -2.69
CA LEU A 413 -16.80 44.20 -3.44
C LEU A 413 -16.80 44.48 -4.95
N GLN A 414 -16.10 43.65 -5.73
CA GLN A 414 -16.19 43.71 -7.20
C GLN A 414 -17.58 43.37 -7.73
N ASP A 415 -18.29 42.45 -7.06
CA ASP A 415 -19.66 42.12 -7.40
C ASP A 415 -20.64 43.15 -6.83
N ALA A 416 -21.17 44.01 -7.71
CA ALA A 416 -22.12 45.06 -7.34
C ALA A 416 -23.56 44.55 -7.11
N SER A 417 -23.84 43.25 -7.33
CA SER A 417 -25.16 42.66 -7.08
C SER A 417 -25.42 42.38 -5.59
N VAL A 418 -24.35 42.29 -4.79
CA VAL A 418 -24.41 41.95 -3.37
C VAL A 418 -24.92 43.13 -2.55
N ARG A 419 -25.91 42.87 -1.69
CA ARG A 419 -26.48 43.85 -0.76
C ARG A 419 -26.11 43.51 0.68
N PHE A 420 -25.62 44.52 1.40
CA PHE A 420 -25.17 44.39 2.78
C PHE A 420 -26.28 44.80 3.75
N GLN A 421 -26.45 44.05 4.83
CA GLN A 421 -27.38 44.36 5.91
C GLN A 421 -26.63 44.65 7.20
N HIS A 422 -27.29 45.38 8.10
CA HIS A 422 -26.76 45.61 9.44
C HIS A 422 -26.63 44.27 10.17
N GLY A 423 -25.43 43.99 10.71
CA GLY A 423 -25.14 42.73 11.40
C GLY A 423 -24.48 41.66 10.52
N ASP A 424 -24.32 41.88 9.21
CA ASP A 424 -23.54 40.97 8.36
C ASP A 424 -22.07 40.93 8.81
N ILE A 425 -21.43 39.76 8.69
CA ILE A 425 -20.01 39.57 9.01
C ILE A 425 -19.24 39.39 7.71
N LEU A 426 -18.25 40.23 7.49
CA LEU A 426 -17.28 40.14 6.42
C LEU A 426 -16.02 39.45 6.92
N VAL A 427 -15.76 38.24 6.42
CA VAL A 427 -14.56 37.46 6.75
C VAL A 427 -13.52 37.69 5.66
N CYS A 428 -12.37 38.24 6.04
CA CYS A 428 -11.20 38.45 5.19
C CYS A 428 -10.31 37.21 5.25
N TYR A 429 -10.07 36.56 4.10
CA TYR A 429 -9.28 35.34 4.03
C TYR A 429 -8.44 35.29 2.75
N THR A 430 -7.38 34.47 2.76
CA THR A 430 -6.60 34.16 1.56
C THR A 430 -6.55 32.65 1.37
N MET A 431 -6.55 32.19 0.12
CA MET A 431 -6.27 30.78 -0.18
C MET A 431 -4.77 30.55 0.01
N LYS A 432 -4.42 29.59 0.86
CA LYS A 432 -3.06 29.11 1.03
C LYS A 432 -3.02 27.66 0.54
N GLN A 433 -2.05 27.36 -0.31
CA GLN A 433 -1.79 25.99 -0.71
C GLN A 433 -1.00 25.28 0.38
N VAL A 434 -1.55 24.18 0.89
CA VAL A 434 -0.99 23.40 1.98
C VAL A 434 -0.78 21.96 1.52
N PRO A 435 0.35 21.31 1.88
CA PRO A 435 0.56 19.90 1.58
C PRO A 435 -0.52 19.04 2.25
N GLN A 436 -0.97 17.99 1.55
CA GLN A 436 -1.91 17.03 2.08
C GLN A 436 -1.16 15.77 2.57
N GLU A 437 -1.63 15.19 3.67
CA GLU A 437 -1.21 13.86 4.11
C GLU A 437 -2.11 12.77 3.52
N THR A 438 -1.55 11.59 3.30
CA THR A 438 -2.34 10.44 2.84
C THR A 438 -3.34 10.02 3.91
N ASP A 439 -4.57 9.75 3.49
CA ASP A 439 -5.62 9.15 4.31
C ASP A 439 -5.44 7.64 4.51
N TRP A 440 -4.40 7.07 3.89
CA TRP A 440 -4.11 5.65 3.94
C TRP A 440 -3.65 5.22 5.34
N ASP A 441 -4.46 4.36 5.95
CA ASP A 441 -4.11 3.60 7.14
C ASP A 441 -3.99 2.10 6.80
N PRO A 442 -2.78 1.52 6.85
CA PRO A 442 -2.51 0.12 6.51
C PRO A 442 -3.03 -0.87 7.57
N GLY A 443 -3.56 -0.39 8.70
CA GLY A 443 -4.35 -1.19 9.63
C GLY A 443 -3.58 -2.28 10.40
N PHE A 444 -2.27 -2.13 10.57
CA PHE A 444 -1.44 -3.01 11.39
C PHE A 444 -1.28 -2.53 12.84
#